data_AF-A0A0B8NSP7-F1
#
_entry.id   AF-A0A0B8NSP7-F1
#
_cell.length_a   1.000
_cell.length_b   1.000
_cell.length_c   1.000
_cell.angle_alpha   90.00
_cell.angle_beta   90.00
_cell.angle_gamma   90.00
#
_symmetry.space_group_name_H-M   'P 1'
#
loop_
_entity.id
_entity.type
_entity.pdbx_description
1 polymer ?
#
loop_
_entity_poly.entity_id
_entity_poly.type
_entity_poly.pdbx_seq_one_letter_code
_entity_poly.pdbx_strand_id
1 'polypeptide(L)'
;MKLKTIAALCALSFAGNAFADVVVKETDKFQDVATKVSELTAKGENPLIVIDIDNTLLTSTADIGGDIWYQWQRGKLDVKPAKDDKVECLFEDSIGLLYELVPMKTIEDQVPNTVRGWQDKGLTVMALTSRSPNYRYATEREMYRNQFDMTITPLKEKGSDELLFISITQSVR
;
A
#
# COMPACT_ATOMS: atom_id res chain seq x y z
N MET A 1 24.44 -44.51 48.82
CA MET A 1 22.98 -44.48 49.05
C MET A 1 22.47 -43.07 48.72
N LYS A 2 21.75 -42.95 47.59
CA LYS A 2 20.88 -41.85 47.11
C LYS A 2 21.39 -40.38 47.15
N LEU A 3 22.10 -40.00 46.09
CA LEU A 3 22.11 -38.65 45.52
C LEU A 3 20.79 -38.44 44.75
N LYS A 4 19.81 -37.70 45.29
CA LYS A 4 18.68 -37.17 44.50
C LYS A 4 18.04 -36.00 45.24
N THR A 5 18.49 -34.77 44.99
CA THR A 5 17.60 -33.61 45.11
C THR A 5 18.14 -32.41 44.32
N ILE A 6 17.29 -31.94 43.40
CA ILE A 6 17.14 -30.58 42.88
C ILE A 6 18.24 -30.01 41.96
N ALA A 7 18.04 -30.17 40.66
CA ALA A 7 18.38 -29.17 39.65
C ALA A 7 17.45 -29.33 38.45
N ALA A 8 16.17 -29.02 38.64
CA ALA A 8 15.18 -29.02 37.56
C ALA A 8 14.25 -27.82 37.75
N LEU A 9 14.79 -26.61 37.65
CA LEU A 9 13.98 -25.40 37.49
C LEU A 9 14.84 -24.24 36.99
N CYS A 10 15.11 -24.18 35.68
CA CYS A 10 15.48 -22.93 35.00
C CYS A 10 15.34 -23.13 33.48
N ALA A 11 14.14 -23.46 33.05
CA ALA A 11 13.69 -23.26 31.67
C ALA A 11 12.26 -22.72 31.73
N LEU A 12 12.06 -21.62 32.47
CA LEU A 12 10.97 -20.71 32.12
C LEU A 12 11.44 -20.02 30.85
N SER A 13 11.12 -20.64 29.72
CA SER A 13 11.08 -19.99 28.43
C SER A 13 10.15 -18.79 28.59
N PHE A 14 10.72 -17.59 28.69
CA PHE A 14 10.01 -16.36 28.41
C PHE A 14 9.63 -16.41 26.93
N ALA A 15 8.57 -17.15 26.59
CA ALA A 15 7.75 -16.84 25.44
C ALA A 15 7.01 -15.55 25.81
N GLY A 16 7.75 -14.44 25.80
CA GLY A 16 7.15 -13.12 25.79
C GLY A 16 6.29 -13.08 24.54
N ASN A 17 4.97 -13.12 24.71
CA ASN A 17 4.06 -12.69 23.68
C ASN A 17 4.40 -11.23 23.42
N ALA A 18 5.29 -10.98 22.46
CA ALA A 18 5.42 -9.68 21.85
C ALA A 18 4.11 -9.49 21.08
N PHE A 19 3.08 -9.01 21.78
CA PHE A 19 1.92 -8.43 21.13
C PHE A 19 2.49 -7.27 20.33
N ALA A 20 2.52 -7.41 19.01
CA ALA A 20 2.82 -6.29 18.14
C ALA A 20 1.80 -5.21 18.46
N ASP A 21 2.26 -4.09 19.00
CA ASP A 21 1.41 -2.96 19.31
C ASP A 21 0.92 -2.37 17.98
N VAL A 22 -0.38 -2.45 17.73
CA VAL A 22 -0.99 -1.92 16.51
C VAL A 22 -1.45 -0.49 16.82
N VAL A 23 -0.71 0.47 16.28
CA VAL A 23 -1.10 1.88 16.35
C VAL A 23 -1.85 2.25 15.09
N VAL A 24 -3.13 2.57 15.24
CA VAL A 24 -3.95 3.15 14.16
C VAL A 24 -4.00 4.65 14.35
N LYS A 25 -3.65 5.40 13.30
CA LYS A 25 -3.72 6.87 13.29
C LYS A 25 -4.55 7.31 12.08
N GLU A 26 -5.62 8.04 12.36
CA GLU A 26 -6.35 8.77 11.33
C GLU A 26 -5.60 10.07 11.02
N THR A 27 -5.41 10.36 9.74
CA THR A 27 -4.73 11.57 9.26
C THR A 27 -5.16 11.89 7.83
N ASP A 28 -5.10 13.17 7.48
CA ASP A 28 -5.35 13.71 6.15
C ASP A 28 -4.05 14.18 5.46
N LYS A 29 -2.88 13.88 6.05
CA LYS A 29 -1.58 14.32 5.56
C LYS A 29 -0.61 13.15 5.42
N PHE A 30 -0.08 12.96 4.22
CA PHE A 30 0.96 11.97 3.99
C PHE A 30 2.22 12.22 4.84
N GLN A 31 2.49 13.49 5.19
CA GLN A 31 3.61 13.90 6.04
C GLN A 31 3.59 13.25 7.45
N ASP A 32 2.43 12.85 7.95
CA ASP A 32 2.34 12.14 9.23
C ASP A 32 2.97 10.74 9.15
N VAL A 33 2.83 10.07 8.01
CA VAL A 33 3.50 8.79 7.73
C VAL A 33 5.01 9.01 7.62
N ALA A 34 5.44 10.07 6.94
CA ALA A 34 6.86 10.41 6.82
C ALA A 34 7.53 10.73 8.15
N THR A 35 6.82 11.42 9.05
CA THR A 35 7.28 11.66 10.42
C THR A 35 7.44 10.32 11.15
N LYS A 36 6.46 9.43 11.06
CA LYS A 36 6.54 8.11 11.71
C LYS A 36 7.71 7.27 11.21
N VAL A 37 7.92 7.21 9.89
CA VAL A 37 9.08 6.50 9.30
C VAL A 37 10.39 7.11 9.78
N SER A 38 10.47 8.43 9.88
CA SER A 38 11.65 9.13 10.40
C SER A 38 11.92 8.81 11.87
N GLU A 39 10.89 8.72 12.71
CA GLU A 39 11.02 8.33 14.11
C GLU A 39 11.53 6.89 14.28
N LEU A 40 11.00 5.94 13.49
CA LEU A 40 11.41 4.54 13.53
C LEU A 40 12.88 4.39 13.09
N THR A 41 13.24 5.03 11.97
CA THR A 41 14.61 5.00 11.47
C THR A 41 15.62 5.71 12.39
N ALA A 42 15.23 6.78 13.07
CA ALA A 42 16.07 7.43 14.09
C ALA A 42 16.38 6.54 15.30
N LYS A 43 15.53 5.53 15.56
CA LYS A 43 15.76 4.49 16.59
C LYS A 43 16.61 3.32 16.08
N GLY A 44 17.05 3.35 14.82
CA GLY A 44 17.78 2.27 14.18
C GLY A 44 16.90 1.14 13.65
N GLU A 45 15.59 1.34 13.55
CA GLU A 45 14.67 0.36 12.97
C GLU A 45 14.67 0.41 11.43
N ASN A 46 14.32 -0.70 10.79
CA ASN A 46 14.20 -0.80 9.33
C ASN A 46 12.76 -1.20 8.94
N PRO A 47 11.82 -0.23 8.89
CA PRO A 47 10.42 -0.53 8.62
C PRO A 47 10.17 -0.99 7.18
N LEU A 48 9.26 -1.95 7.01
CA LEU A 48 8.60 -2.20 5.74
C LEU A 48 7.50 -1.17 5.54
N ILE A 49 7.54 -0.46 4.42
CA ILE A 49 6.55 0.56 4.07
C ILE A 49 5.63 0.00 2.99
N VAL A 50 4.35 -0.15 3.32
CA VAL A 50 3.30 -0.64 2.42
C VAL A 50 2.31 0.50 2.19
N ILE A 51 2.08 0.87 0.94
CA ILE A 51 1.26 2.03 0.57
C ILE A 51 0.21 1.60 -0.44
N ASP A 52 -1.05 2.01 -0.24
CA ASP A 52 -2.07 1.88 -1.29
C ASP A 52 -1.79 2.83 -2.46
N ILE A 53 -2.42 2.61 -3.61
CA ILE A 53 -2.27 3.49 -4.78
C ILE A 53 -3.43 4.48 -4.87
N ASP A 54 -4.66 3.98 -4.96
CA ASP A 54 -5.84 4.78 -5.32
C ASP A 54 -6.27 5.70 -4.17
N ASN A 55 -6.22 7.02 -4.40
CA ASN A 55 -6.46 8.08 -3.42
C ASN A 55 -5.52 8.03 -2.21
N THR A 56 -4.37 7.38 -2.37
CA THR A 56 -3.27 7.41 -1.40
C THR A 56 -1.99 7.95 -2.04
N LEU A 57 -1.58 7.41 -3.20
CA LEU A 57 -0.47 7.95 -4.00
C LEU A 57 -1.00 8.75 -5.18
N LEU A 58 -2.00 8.21 -5.87
CA LEU A 58 -2.55 8.74 -7.11
C LEU A 58 -4.05 8.94 -7.02
N THR A 59 -4.56 9.98 -7.66
CA THR A 59 -6.00 10.20 -7.86
C THR A 59 -6.28 10.60 -9.31
N SER A 60 -7.52 10.41 -9.75
CA SER A 60 -7.95 10.77 -11.10
C SER A 60 -7.80 12.27 -11.32
N THR A 61 -7.43 12.67 -12.55
CA THR A 61 -7.48 14.08 -12.97
C THR A 61 -8.87 14.54 -13.39
N ALA A 62 -9.79 13.59 -13.59
CA ALA A 62 -11.18 13.84 -13.97
C ALA A 62 -12.15 13.45 -12.85
N ASP A 63 -13.33 14.06 -12.85
CA ASP A 63 -14.40 13.71 -11.92
C ASP A 63 -14.85 12.25 -12.13
N ILE A 64 -14.88 11.79 -13.38
CA ILE A 64 -15.12 10.38 -13.72
C ILE A 64 -13.89 9.52 -13.42
N GLY A 65 -14.11 8.30 -12.92
CA GLY A 65 -13.04 7.37 -12.54
C GLY A 65 -12.35 7.68 -11.22
N GLY A 66 -12.65 8.82 -10.57
CA GLY A 66 -12.22 9.09 -9.20
C GLY A 66 -13.01 8.29 -8.16
N ASP A 67 -12.54 8.27 -6.90
CA ASP A 67 -13.22 7.56 -5.81
C ASP A 67 -14.63 8.08 -5.56
N ILE A 68 -14.82 9.40 -5.53
CA ILE A 68 -16.15 9.98 -5.34
C ILE A 68 -17.13 9.50 -6.42
N TRP A 69 -16.72 9.50 -7.68
CA TRP A 69 -17.55 8.97 -8.77
C TRP A 69 -17.82 7.47 -8.62
N TYR A 70 -16.82 6.69 -8.22
CA TYR A 70 -16.98 5.26 -7.98
C TYR A 70 -17.93 4.97 -6.80
N GLN A 71 -17.80 5.66 -5.67
CA GLN A 71 -18.71 5.53 -4.53
C GLN A 71 -20.13 5.98 -4.90
N TRP A 72 -20.24 7.02 -5.72
CA TRP A 72 -21.52 7.48 -6.27
C TRP A 72 -22.16 6.41 -7.17
N GLN A 73 -21.45 5.83 -8.14
CA GLN A 73 -21.92 4.73 -8.99
C GLN A 73 -22.45 3.54 -8.16
N ARG A 74 -21.79 3.25 -7.03
CA ARG A 74 -22.19 2.21 -6.08
C ARG A 74 -23.34 2.60 -5.15
N GLY A 75 -23.85 3.82 -5.26
CA GLY A 75 -24.92 4.36 -4.42
C GLY A 75 -24.52 4.50 -2.96
N LYS A 76 -23.23 4.67 -2.66
CA LYS A 76 -22.69 4.78 -1.29
C LYS A 76 -22.71 6.20 -0.73
N LEU A 77 -22.80 7.22 -1.58
CA LEU A 77 -22.94 8.63 -1.17
C LEU A 77 -24.41 9.01 -0.94
N ASP A 78 -24.67 10.11 -0.25
CA ASP A 78 -26.04 10.59 0.03
C ASP A 78 -26.80 10.92 -1.26
N VAL A 79 -26.12 11.60 -2.20
CA VAL A 79 -26.63 11.82 -3.55
C VAL A 79 -26.50 10.53 -4.35
N LYS A 80 -27.60 10.04 -4.92
CA LYS A 80 -27.65 8.77 -5.67
C LYS A 80 -27.62 9.04 -7.18
N PRO A 81 -26.98 8.17 -7.99
CA PRO A 81 -27.06 8.24 -9.44
C PRO A 81 -28.48 7.90 -9.88
N ALA A 82 -28.98 8.58 -10.92
CA ALA A 82 -30.15 8.08 -11.64
C ALA A 82 -29.81 6.76 -12.34
N LYS A 83 -30.83 6.05 -12.84
CA LYS A 83 -30.60 4.78 -13.56
C LYS A 83 -29.70 4.97 -14.78
N ASP A 84 -29.94 6.03 -15.54
CA ASP A 84 -29.23 6.31 -16.81
C ASP A 84 -27.83 6.91 -16.58
N ASP A 85 -27.53 7.33 -15.35
CA ASP A 85 -26.20 7.77 -14.94
C ASP A 85 -25.27 6.59 -14.63
N LYS A 86 -25.82 5.38 -14.44
CA LYS A 86 -25.03 4.22 -14.09
C LYS A 86 -24.34 3.64 -15.30
N VAL A 87 -23.06 3.32 -15.14
CA VAL A 87 -22.33 2.55 -16.14
C VAL A 87 -22.58 1.05 -15.94
N GLU A 88 -22.69 0.33 -17.04
CA GLU A 88 -22.70 -1.14 -17.02
C GLU A 88 -21.30 -1.68 -16.74
N CYS A 89 -21.22 -2.90 -16.21
CA CYS A 89 -19.95 -3.60 -15.97
C CYS A 89 -18.92 -2.72 -15.22
N LEU A 90 -19.36 -2.05 -14.13
CA LEU A 90 -18.56 -1.06 -13.41
C LEU A 90 -17.17 -1.61 -13.03
N PHE A 91 -17.11 -2.87 -12.61
CA PHE A 91 -15.90 -3.52 -12.10
C PHE A 91 -15.09 -4.22 -13.18
N GLU A 92 -15.79 -4.79 -14.17
CA GLU A 92 -15.21 -5.61 -15.22
C GLU A 92 -14.61 -4.74 -16.32
N ASP A 93 -15.32 -3.69 -16.75
CA ASP A 93 -14.97 -2.94 -17.96
C ASP A 93 -14.77 -1.45 -17.69
N SER A 94 -15.74 -0.80 -17.04
CA SER A 94 -15.78 0.67 -16.98
C SER A 94 -14.61 1.26 -16.19
N ILE A 95 -14.33 0.74 -14.99
CA ILE A 95 -13.21 1.24 -14.19
C ILE A 95 -11.85 0.92 -14.83
N GLY A 96 -11.73 -0.25 -15.46
CA GLY A 96 -10.53 -0.67 -16.18
C GLY A 96 -10.21 0.26 -17.35
N LEU A 97 -11.22 0.57 -18.16
CA LEU A 97 -11.09 1.52 -19.26
C LEU A 97 -10.68 2.91 -18.77
N LEU A 98 -11.23 3.36 -17.64
CA LEU A 98 -10.86 4.65 -17.06
C LEU A 98 -9.41 4.68 -16.58
N TYR A 99 -8.87 3.59 -16.02
CA TYR A 99 -7.44 3.50 -15.73
C TYR A 99 -6.57 3.60 -16.99
N GLU A 100 -7.05 3.09 -18.13
CA GLU A 100 -6.33 3.18 -19.40
C GLU A 100 -6.37 4.58 -20.03
N LEU A 101 -7.52 5.27 -19.94
CA LEU A 101 -7.76 6.50 -20.68
C LEU A 101 -7.56 7.78 -19.86
N VAL A 102 -7.80 7.75 -18.56
CA VAL A 102 -7.82 8.95 -17.72
C VAL A 102 -6.47 9.12 -17.03
N PRO A 103 -5.75 10.23 -17.26
CA PRO A 103 -4.52 10.51 -16.56
C PRO A 103 -4.72 10.62 -15.05
N MET A 104 -3.70 10.22 -14.29
CA MET A 104 -3.69 10.39 -12.83
C MET A 104 -2.66 11.42 -12.40
N LYS A 105 -2.89 11.98 -11.22
CA LYS A 105 -1.99 12.92 -10.54
C LYS A 105 -1.69 12.46 -9.13
N THR A 106 -0.60 12.94 -8.56
CA THR A 106 -0.26 12.76 -7.14
C THR A 106 -1.31 13.38 -6.22
N ILE A 107 -1.58 12.74 -5.07
CA ILE A 107 -2.52 13.31 -4.08
C ILE A 107 -1.97 14.57 -3.41
N GLU A 108 -0.66 14.58 -3.16
CA GLU A 108 0.11 15.67 -2.56
C GLU A 108 1.46 15.76 -3.27
N ASP A 109 1.91 16.98 -3.60
CA ASP A 109 3.07 17.21 -4.47
C ASP A 109 4.40 16.64 -3.94
N GLN A 110 4.55 16.52 -2.62
CA GLN A 110 5.79 16.07 -1.98
C GLN A 110 5.91 14.56 -1.82
N VAL A 111 4.85 13.80 -2.13
CA VAL A 111 4.80 12.35 -1.90
C VAL A 111 5.83 11.59 -2.74
N PRO A 112 6.01 11.87 -4.05
CA PRO A 112 7.06 11.19 -4.83
C PRO A 112 8.46 11.37 -4.25
N ASN A 113 8.81 12.60 -3.87
CA ASN A 113 10.11 12.91 -3.26
C ASN A 113 10.27 12.21 -1.90
N THR A 114 9.20 12.13 -1.11
CA THR A 114 9.19 11.45 0.19
C THR A 114 9.44 9.95 0.01
N VAL A 115 8.71 9.31 -0.89
CA VAL A 115 8.88 7.89 -1.22
C VAL A 115 10.29 7.63 -1.72
N ARG A 116 10.77 8.43 -2.68
CA ARG A 116 12.16 8.31 -3.19
C ARG A 116 13.18 8.46 -2.07
N GLY A 117 12.98 9.41 -1.16
CA GLY A 117 13.87 9.62 -0.01
C GLY A 117 13.92 8.44 0.96
N TRP A 118 12.85 7.65 1.09
CA TRP A 118 12.88 6.39 1.84
C TRP A 118 13.68 5.32 1.10
N GLN A 119 13.49 5.21 -0.21
CA GLN A 119 14.19 4.25 -1.06
C GLN A 119 15.70 4.55 -1.12
N ASP A 120 16.09 5.82 -1.20
CA ASP A 120 17.49 6.28 -1.16
C ASP A 120 18.19 5.92 0.16
N LYS A 121 17.42 5.82 1.25
CA LYS A 121 17.91 5.36 2.56
C LYS A 121 17.94 3.82 2.69
N GLY A 122 17.59 3.09 1.62
CA GLY A 122 17.56 1.64 1.61
C GLY A 122 16.35 1.00 2.28
N LEU A 123 15.32 1.79 2.63
CA LEU A 123 14.09 1.24 3.22
C LEU A 123 13.30 0.48 2.17
N THR A 124 12.71 -0.65 2.56
CA THR A 124 11.85 -1.42 1.65
C THR A 124 10.49 -0.74 1.50
N VAL A 125 10.11 -0.41 0.27
CA VAL A 125 8.83 0.24 -0.05
C VAL A 125 8.09 -0.59 -1.09
N MET A 126 6.80 -0.85 -0.85
CA MET A 126 5.93 -1.51 -1.81
C MET A 126 4.58 -0.80 -1.93
N ALA A 127 4.04 -0.82 -3.15
CA ALA A 127 2.66 -0.44 -3.41
C ALA A 127 1.77 -1.70 -3.35
N LEU A 128 0.64 -1.62 -2.64
CA LEU A 128 -0.35 -2.69 -2.53
C LEU A 128 -1.71 -2.15 -2.94
N THR A 129 -2.27 -2.62 -4.05
CA THR A 129 -3.53 -2.11 -4.60
C THR A 129 -4.56 -3.22 -4.80
N SER A 130 -5.83 -2.82 -4.80
CA SER A 130 -6.96 -3.68 -5.16
C SER A 130 -7.22 -3.78 -6.67
N ARG A 131 -6.49 -3.03 -7.51
CA ARG A 131 -6.60 -3.11 -8.96
C ARG A 131 -6.32 -4.53 -9.45
N SER A 132 -7.06 -4.96 -10.47
CA SER A 132 -6.81 -6.24 -11.14
C SER A 132 -5.43 -6.26 -11.82
N PRO A 133 -4.74 -7.41 -11.87
CA PRO A 133 -3.50 -7.55 -12.63
C PRO A 133 -3.62 -7.17 -14.10
N ASN A 134 -4.83 -7.27 -14.66
CA ASN A 134 -5.12 -6.87 -16.04
C ASN A 134 -4.84 -5.39 -16.31
N TYR A 135 -4.87 -4.54 -15.27
CA TYR A 135 -4.64 -3.08 -15.38
C TYR A 135 -3.22 -2.67 -14.98
N ARG A 136 -2.30 -3.63 -14.94
CA ARG A 136 -0.92 -3.41 -14.51
C ARG A 136 -0.22 -2.36 -15.38
N TYR A 137 -0.31 -2.46 -16.70
CA TYR A 137 0.40 -1.54 -17.60
C TYR A 137 -0.11 -0.10 -17.46
N ALA A 138 -1.42 0.12 -17.38
CA ALA A 138 -1.97 1.44 -17.02
C ALA A 138 -1.43 1.94 -15.68
N THR A 139 -1.43 1.07 -14.67
CA THR A 139 -0.99 1.43 -13.32
C THR A 139 0.49 1.83 -13.31
N GLU A 140 1.37 1.01 -13.88
CA GLU A 140 2.81 1.31 -13.97
C GLU A 140 3.08 2.55 -14.81
N ARG A 141 2.34 2.77 -15.91
CA ARG A 141 2.43 3.98 -16.73
C ARG A 141 2.14 5.24 -15.92
N GLU A 142 1.04 5.25 -15.17
CA GLU A 142 0.67 6.42 -14.37
C GLU A 142 1.58 6.60 -13.14
N MET A 143 2.04 5.51 -12.51
CA MET A 143 3.03 5.56 -11.44
C MET A 143 4.32 6.21 -11.93
N TYR A 144 4.85 5.76 -13.07
CA TYR A 144 6.06 6.31 -13.68
C TYR A 144 5.88 7.78 -14.08
N ARG A 145 4.75 8.13 -14.72
CA ARG A 145 4.42 9.52 -15.10
C ARG A 145 4.41 10.45 -13.88
N ASN A 146 4.01 9.94 -12.71
CA ASN A 146 3.96 10.65 -11.44
C ASN A 146 5.20 10.41 -10.56
N GLN A 147 6.31 9.96 -11.15
CA GLN A 147 7.62 9.83 -10.50
C GLN A 147 7.68 8.80 -9.35
N PHE A 148 6.78 7.83 -9.36
CA PHE A 148 6.85 6.67 -8.47
C PHE A 148 7.50 5.49 -9.20
N ASP A 149 8.69 5.10 -8.73
CA ASP A 149 9.37 3.90 -9.17
C ASP A 149 9.47 2.91 -8.01
N MET A 150 8.61 1.88 -8.00
CA MET A 150 8.58 0.89 -6.93
C MET A 150 9.64 -0.21 -7.08
N THR A 151 10.52 -0.12 -8.09
CA THR A 151 11.56 -1.13 -8.36
C THR A 151 12.89 -0.85 -7.66
N ILE A 152 13.03 0.30 -6.99
CA ILE A 152 14.29 0.76 -6.38
C ILE A 152 14.63 -0.04 -5.10
N THR A 153 13.67 -0.20 -4.20
CA THR A 153 13.81 -0.99 -2.96
C THR A 153 12.62 -1.94 -2.75
N PRO A 154 12.38 -2.86 -3.70
CA PRO A 154 11.25 -3.75 -3.64
C PRO A 154 11.43 -4.75 -2.51
N LEU A 155 10.31 -5.28 -2.02
CA LEU A 155 10.34 -6.45 -1.15
C LEU A 155 10.95 -7.62 -1.94
N LYS A 156 12.01 -8.25 -1.41
CA LYS A 156 12.73 -9.36 -2.05
C LYS A 156 12.41 -10.70 -1.41
N GLU A 157 12.57 -11.79 -2.17
CA GLU A 157 12.43 -13.13 -1.61
C GLU A 157 13.61 -13.40 -0.71
N LYS A 158 13.38 -14.10 0.40
CA LYS A 158 14.47 -14.45 1.31
C LYS A 158 15.48 -15.36 0.58
N GLY A 159 16.68 -14.84 0.35
CA GLY A 159 17.76 -15.57 -0.29
C GLY A 159 17.76 -15.52 -1.82
N SER A 160 16.91 -14.68 -2.43
CA SER A 160 16.95 -14.40 -3.86
C SER A 160 17.45 -12.98 -4.13
N ASP A 161 18.34 -12.84 -5.09
CA ASP A 161 18.71 -11.54 -5.68
C ASP A 161 17.74 -11.13 -6.81
N GLU A 162 16.81 -12.01 -7.20
CA GLU A 162 15.77 -11.66 -8.16
C GLU A 162 14.82 -10.63 -7.57
N LEU A 163 14.49 -9.61 -8.37
CA LEU A 163 13.42 -8.68 -8.07
C LEU A 163 12.14 -9.49 -7.96
N LEU A 164 11.62 -9.60 -6.73
CA LEU A 164 10.40 -10.34 -6.47
C LEU A 164 9.31 -9.76 -7.38
N PHE A 165 8.71 -10.65 -8.15
CA PHE A 165 7.56 -10.38 -9.01
C PHE A 165 6.68 -9.29 -8.39
N ILE A 166 6.44 -8.20 -9.12
CA ILE A 166 5.33 -7.29 -8.84
C ILE A 166 4.05 -8.12 -9.05
N SER A 167 3.69 -8.88 -8.02
CA SER A 167 2.52 -9.71 -7.98
C SER A 167 1.41 -8.81 -7.49
N ILE A 168 0.64 -8.27 -8.43
CA ILE A 168 -0.75 -7.97 -8.12
C ILE A 168 -1.39 -9.35 -7.94
N THR A 169 -1.46 -9.86 -6.71
CA THR A 169 -2.22 -11.07 -6.46
C THR A 169 -3.69 -10.70 -6.63
N GLN A 170 -4.38 -11.42 -7.49
CA GLN A 170 -5.83 -11.34 -7.57
C GLN A 170 -6.36 -11.71 -6.17
N SER A 171 -6.98 -10.77 -5.45
CA SER A 171 -7.77 -11.14 -4.28
C SER A 171 -8.91 -11.99 -4.81
N VAL A 172 -8.81 -13.30 -4.58
CA VAL A 172 -9.92 -14.22 -4.79
C VAL A 172 -11.02 -13.77 -3.82
N ARG A 173 -12.05 -13.14 -4.37
CA ARG A 173 -13.36 -13.06 -3.71
C ARG A 173 -14.26 -14.12 -4.30
#